data_AF-A0A814AFN0-F1
#
_entry.id   AF-A0A814AFN0-F1
#
_cell.length_a   1.000
_cell.length_b   1.000
_cell.length_c   1.000
_cell.angle_alpha   90.00
_cell.angle_beta   90.00
_cell.angle_gamma   90.00
#
_symmetry.space_group_name_H-M   'P 1'
#
loop_
_entity.id
_entity.type
_entity.pdbx_description
1 polymer ?
#
loop_
_entity_poly.entity_id
_entity_poly.type
_entity_poly.pdbx_seq_one_letter_code
_entity_poly.pdbx_strand_id
1 'polypeptide(L)'
;MLRTVPDWTIFIFGLLAILVGLLGLISPETILNLMNFIVLDRSTRQNGDYTIAFLLCSSMASLNMGIYYLLAAWNQWTKFYQFTVVFRLVTVTVFILAIKNGHAPGGFIGVAIWELIGALTTGAALWYEANKSPTTSTSTATSTATSTTTSTTTSTTTSTITSALTTSESPTTSTTTSTATSTTTSTISSTTSLTTTTSTITSTLTTSVSKFNKWKQNAITVAGGHGPGQALNQINTPQAISIDKKKNIFIADYNNDRIVEWKYNAKEGQIVAGGNEKGDRINQLNGPTDMIVDQQDHSIIIADKGNRRVIRWFNQNQQILIDNIDCYGLAMDKNGSLYVSDLEKNEVRRWKMGEYNNEGIVVAGGNEQGDQLNQLYRPIFIFVDEDQSVYVSDFSNHRVMKWRKDAKEGIVVAGGNRQGGNLNQLSTPKGVIVDDLGQIYVADWGNHRVMRWCEGKEEGEVIVGGNGNGIQLYQLSPPNCLSFDDEGNLYVADSWNNRIQKFEMIL
;
A
#
# COMPACT_ATOMS: atom_id res chain seq x y z
N MET A 1 -9.96 8.91 -41.40
CA MET A 1 -9.26 9.36 -42.62
C MET A 1 -8.09 10.20 -42.15
N LEU A 2 -6.85 9.75 -42.38
CA LEU A 2 -5.63 10.42 -41.92
C LEU A 2 -5.53 11.81 -42.58
N ARG A 3 -5.41 12.88 -41.79
CA ARG A 3 -5.55 14.26 -42.31
C ARG A 3 -4.25 15.06 -42.28
N THR A 4 -3.30 14.64 -41.46
CA THR A 4 -2.06 15.38 -41.18
C THR A 4 -0.83 14.59 -41.62
N VAL A 5 0.28 15.27 -41.91
CA VAL A 5 1.54 14.61 -42.28
C VAL A 5 2.08 13.72 -41.13
N PRO A 6 2.03 14.15 -39.86
CA PRO A 6 2.35 13.31 -38.71
C PRO A 6 1.49 12.05 -38.62
N ASP A 7 0.17 12.14 -38.86
CA ASP A 7 -0.74 10.98 -38.86
C ASP A 7 -0.22 9.91 -39.83
N TRP A 8 0.20 10.32 -41.04
CA TRP A 8 0.74 9.40 -42.05
C TRP A 8 2.07 8.77 -41.63
N THR A 9 2.98 9.54 -41.03
CA THR A 9 4.25 8.97 -40.55
C THR A 9 4.00 7.90 -39.48
N ILE A 10 3.19 8.21 -38.48
CA ILE A 10 2.89 7.30 -37.37
C ILE A 10 2.10 6.09 -37.86
N PHE A 11 1.17 6.28 -38.79
CA PHE A 11 0.44 5.17 -39.42
C PHE A 11 1.37 4.20 -40.15
N ILE A 12 2.30 4.70 -40.98
CA ILE A 12 3.24 3.87 -41.74
C ILE A 12 4.16 3.09 -40.80
N PHE A 13 4.74 3.76 -39.79
CA PHE A 13 5.56 3.06 -38.80
C PHE A 13 4.77 2.07 -37.96
N GLY A 14 3.50 2.36 -37.66
CA GLY A 14 2.59 1.43 -36.99
C GLY A 14 2.34 0.18 -37.81
N LEU A 15 2.06 0.34 -39.11
CA LEU A 15 1.85 -0.79 -40.03
C LEU A 15 3.11 -1.64 -40.18
N LEU A 16 4.29 -1.01 -40.32
CA LEU A 16 5.56 -1.73 -40.42
C LEU A 16 5.89 -2.49 -39.13
N ALA A 17 5.61 -1.91 -37.96
CA ALA A 17 5.78 -2.59 -36.68
C ALA A 17 4.84 -3.81 -36.54
N ILE A 18 3.60 -3.72 -37.00
CA ILE A 18 2.67 -4.86 -37.06
C ILE A 18 3.23 -5.96 -37.96
N LEU A 19 3.70 -5.61 -39.16
CA LEU A 19 4.21 -6.58 -40.13
C LEU A 19 5.46 -7.30 -39.60
N VAL A 20 6.41 -6.56 -39.03
CA VAL A 20 7.63 -7.14 -38.44
C VAL A 20 7.31 -7.95 -37.18
N GLY A 21 6.37 -7.49 -36.34
CA GLY A 21 5.88 -8.21 -35.17
C GLY A 21 5.22 -9.54 -35.54
N LEU A 22 4.31 -9.53 -36.52
CA LEU A 22 3.68 -10.76 -37.03
C LEU A 22 4.70 -11.71 -37.67
N LEU A 23 5.64 -11.18 -38.46
CA LEU A 23 6.69 -12.00 -39.06
C LEU A 23 7.55 -12.69 -37.99
N GLY A 24 7.91 -11.99 -36.91
CA GLY A 24 8.68 -12.59 -35.83
C GLY A 24 7.91 -13.54 -34.93
N LEU A 25 6.58 -13.40 -34.84
CA LEU A 25 5.72 -14.40 -34.17
C LEU A 25 5.57 -15.68 -35.00
N ILE A 26 5.50 -15.56 -36.33
CA ILE A 26 5.33 -16.70 -37.24
C ILE A 26 6.66 -17.38 -37.54
N SER A 27 7.72 -16.60 -37.78
CA SER A 27 9.05 -17.07 -38.13
C SER A 27 10.15 -16.24 -37.43
N PRO A 28 10.38 -16.49 -36.12
CA PRO A 28 11.47 -15.85 -35.37
C PRO A 28 12.83 -16.02 -36.06
N GLU A 29 13.09 -17.17 -36.69
CA GLU A 29 14.33 -17.47 -37.40
C GLU A 29 14.60 -16.50 -38.56
N THR A 30 13.54 -16.03 -39.23
CA THR A 30 13.66 -15.04 -40.31
C THR A 30 14.13 -13.69 -39.77
N ILE A 31 13.67 -13.29 -38.58
CA ILE A 31 14.11 -12.03 -37.93
C ILE A 31 15.57 -12.15 -37.47
N LEU A 32 15.97 -13.29 -36.91
CA LEU A 32 17.37 -13.54 -36.55
C LEU A 32 18.30 -13.42 -37.76
N ASN A 33 17.91 -14.01 -38.89
CA ASN A 33 18.69 -13.94 -40.12
C ASN A 33 18.77 -12.50 -40.66
N LEU A 34 17.67 -11.73 -40.60
CA LEU A 34 17.64 -10.33 -41.02
C LEU A 34 18.57 -9.44 -40.18
N MET A 35 18.73 -9.77 -38.90
CA MET A 35 19.66 -9.11 -37.98
C MET A 35 21.08 -9.69 -38.04
N ASN A 36 21.33 -10.59 -39.00
CA ASN A 36 22.62 -11.24 -39.24
C ASN A 36 23.10 -12.11 -38.06
N PHE A 37 22.16 -12.71 -37.32
CA PHE A 37 22.43 -13.72 -36.29
C PHE A 37 22.54 -15.13 -36.86
N ILE A 38 23.32 -15.96 -36.17
CA ILE A 38 23.38 -17.40 -36.45
C ILE A 38 22.04 -18.02 -36.07
N VAL A 39 21.36 -18.62 -37.06
CA VAL A 39 20.12 -19.36 -36.84
C VAL A 39 20.47 -20.79 -36.48
N LEU A 40 20.29 -21.15 -35.21
CA LEU A 40 20.43 -22.52 -34.73
C LEU A 40 19.14 -23.30 -34.98
N ASP A 41 19.28 -24.55 -35.43
CA ASP A 41 18.15 -25.46 -35.58
C ASP A 41 17.52 -25.75 -34.21
N ARG A 42 16.19 -25.86 -34.15
CA ARG A 42 15.45 -26.01 -32.89
C ARG A 42 15.86 -27.25 -32.12
N SER A 43 16.27 -28.33 -32.80
CA SER A 43 16.73 -29.56 -32.17
C SER A 43 18.15 -29.47 -31.58
N THR A 44 18.91 -28.46 -32.00
CA THR A 44 20.33 -28.26 -31.61
C THR A 44 20.52 -27.21 -30.51
N ARG A 45 19.44 -26.55 -30.10
CA ARG A 45 19.48 -25.54 -29.02
C ARG A 45 19.69 -26.20 -27.66
N GLN A 46 20.62 -25.68 -26.88
CA GLN A 46 20.90 -26.19 -25.54
C GLN A 46 19.80 -25.80 -24.54
N ASN A 47 19.65 -26.59 -23.47
CA ASN A 47 18.80 -26.21 -22.34
C ASN A 47 19.28 -24.87 -21.76
N GLY A 48 18.39 -23.88 -21.71
CA GLY A 48 18.71 -22.51 -21.30
C GLY A 48 18.93 -21.51 -22.44
N ASP A 49 18.82 -21.92 -23.71
CA ASP A 49 18.77 -20.99 -24.84
C ASP A 49 17.37 -20.38 -24.98
N TYR A 50 17.21 -19.16 -24.45
CA TYR A 50 15.95 -18.41 -24.48
C TYR A 50 15.79 -17.49 -25.69
N THR A 51 16.67 -17.59 -26.71
CA THR A 51 16.69 -16.64 -27.84
C THR A 51 15.34 -16.56 -28.56
N ILE A 52 14.69 -17.71 -28.80
CA ILE A 52 13.37 -17.75 -29.44
C ILE A 52 12.29 -17.15 -28.54
N ALA A 53 12.33 -17.41 -27.24
CA ALA A 53 11.38 -16.85 -26.29
C ALA A 53 11.50 -15.32 -26.21
N PHE A 54 12.73 -14.79 -26.11
CA PHE A 54 12.97 -13.35 -26.16
C PHE A 54 12.48 -12.74 -27.46
N LEU A 55 12.72 -13.40 -28.59
CA LEU A 55 12.29 -12.88 -29.88
C LEU A 55 10.77 -12.87 -30.03
N LEU A 56 10.06 -13.91 -29.56
CA LEU A 56 8.60 -13.93 -29.52
C LEU A 56 8.05 -12.79 -28.64
N CYS A 57 8.65 -12.55 -27.47
CA CYS A 57 8.27 -11.43 -26.60
C CYS A 57 8.50 -10.06 -27.27
N SER A 58 9.66 -9.85 -27.91
CA SER A 58 9.96 -8.62 -28.63
C SER A 58 9.06 -8.41 -29.85
N SER A 59 8.72 -9.48 -30.57
CA SER A 59 7.79 -9.46 -31.70
C SER A 59 6.37 -9.14 -31.27
N MET A 60 5.91 -9.69 -30.14
CA MET A 60 4.61 -9.34 -29.55
C MET A 60 4.57 -7.88 -29.09
N ALA A 61 5.65 -7.37 -28.49
CA ALA A 61 5.76 -5.97 -28.11
C ALA A 61 5.71 -5.03 -29.34
N SER A 62 6.39 -5.40 -30.43
CA SER A 62 6.36 -4.66 -31.70
C SER A 62 4.95 -4.62 -32.31
N LEU A 63 4.24 -5.75 -32.29
CA LEU A 63 2.84 -5.84 -32.72
C LEU A 63 1.93 -4.92 -31.90
N ASN A 64 2.03 -4.97 -30.57
CA ASN A 64 1.23 -4.13 -29.67
C ASN A 64 1.50 -2.64 -29.91
N MET A 65 2.77 -2.23 -30.03
CA MET A 65 3.13 -0.85 -30.33
C MET A 65 2.62 -0.40 -31.70
N GLY A 66 2.65 -1.28 -32.69
CA GLY A 66 2.10 -0.99 -34.01
C GLY A 66 0.60 -0.71 -33.97
N ILE A 67 -0.17 -1.48 -33.19
CA ILE A 67 -1.60 -1.24 -32.97
C ILE A 67 -1.83 0.12 -32.28
N TYR A 68 -1.04 0.45 -31.26
CA TYR A 68 -1.14 1.76 -30.59
C TYR A 68 -0.84 2.92 -31.55
N TYR A 69 0.13 2.76 -32.45
CA TYR A 69 0.43 3.77 -33.47
C TYR A 69 -0.72 3.95 -34.47
N LEU A 70 -1.35 2.86 -34.92
CA LEU A 70 -2.52 2.96 -35.79
C LEU A 70 -3.70 3.65 -35.10
N LEU A 71 -3.98 3.30 -33.83
CA LEU A 71 -5.04 3.94 -33.05
C LEU A 71 -4.74 5.42 -32.77
N ALA A 72 -3.49 5.75 -32.49
CA ALA A 72 -3.08 7.13 -32.29
C ALA A 72 -3.19 7.96 -33.57
N ALA A 73 -2.75 7.40 -34.71
CA ALA A 73 -2.90 8.00 -36.04
C ALA A 73 -4.37 8.21 -36.41
N TRP A 74 -5.23 7.23 -36.09
CA TRP A 74 -6.67 7.31 -36.36
C TRP A 74 -7.37 8.39 -35.52
N ASN A 75 -6.93 8.57 -34.27
CA ASN A 75 -7.49 9.54 -33.32
C ASN A 75 -6.73 10.88 -33.27
N GLN A 76 -5.75 11.10 -34.15
CA GLN A 76 -4.98 12.34 -34.26
C GLN A 76 -4.30 12.77 -32.95
N TRP A 77 -3.68 11.80 -32.26
CA TRP A 77 -3.15 12.05 -30.93
C TRP A 77 -1.76 12.72 -30.95
N THR A 78 -1.71 14.02 -31.25
CA THR A 78 -0.45 14.76 -31.47
C THR A 78 0.51 14.73 -30.27
N LYS A 79 -0.01 14.75 -29.03
CA LYS A 79 0.82 14.62 -27.81
C LYS A 79 1.56 13.29 -27.76
N PHE A 80 0.92 12.22 -28.23
CA PHE A 80 1.55 10.91 -28.33
C PHE A 80 2.65 10.91 -29.40
N TYR A 81 2.46 11.62 -30.53
CA TYR A 81 3.52 11.72 -31.56
C TYR A 81 4.77 12.43 -31.01
N GLN A 82 4.59 13.54 -30.30
CA GLN A 82 5.70 14.26 -29.66
C GLN A 82 6.45 13.37 -28.65
N PHE A 83 5.70 12.62 -27.84
CA PHE A 83 6.26 11.65 -26.92
C PHE A 83 7.09 10.57 -27.64
N THR A 84 6.57 10.03 -28.76
CA THR A 84 7.29 9.00 -29.51
C THR A 84 8.63 9.49 -30.04
N VAL A 85 8.73 10.74 -30.53
CA VAL A 85 10.03 11.28 -31.02
C VAL A 85 11.09 11.25 -29.91
N VAL A 86 10.75 11.69 -28.70
CA VAL A 86 11.68 11.67 -27.56
C VAL A 86 12.07 10.24 -27.20
N PHE A 87 11.09 9.34 -27.11
CA PHE A 87 11.34 7.94 -26.73
C PHE A 87 12.19 7.19 -27.77
N ARG A 88 11.99 7.46 -29.06
CA ARG A 88 12.81 6.90 -30.15
C ARG A 88 14.25 7.37 -30.04
N LEU A 89 14.50 8.65 -29.75
CA LEU A 89 15.86 9.17 -29.54
C LEU A 89 16.57 8.52 -28.34
N VAL A 90 15.85 8.30 -27.23
CA VAL A 90 16.38 7.52 -26.09
C VAL A 90 16.77 6.11 -26.53
N THR A 91 15.92 5.47 -27.33
CA THR A 91 16.18 4.11 -27.84
C THR A 91 17.43 4.07 -28.72
N VAL A 92 17.62 5.06 -29.60
CA VAL A 92 18.86 5.24 -30.39
C VAL A 92 20.08 5.30 -29.47
N THR A 93 20.04 6.13 -28.43
CA THR A 93 21.16 6.27 -27.48
C THR A 93 21.47 4.96 -26.76
N VAL A 94 20.44 4.25 -26.27
CA VAL A 94 20.61 2.98 -25.55
C VAL A 94 21.28 1.93 -26.44
N PHE A 95 20.81 1.74 -27.67
CA PHE A 95 21.38 0.71 -28.55
C PHE A 95 22.79 1.06 -29.03
N ILE A 96 23.10 2.34 -29.29
CA ILE A 96 24.47 2.76 -29.62
C ILE A 96 25.42 2.48 -28.45
N LEU A 97 25.01 2.79 -27.22
CA LEU A 97 25.83 2.53 -26.02
C LEU A 97 25.97 1.03 -25.75
N ALA A 98 24.91 0.25 -25.92
CA ALA A 98 24.97 -1.20 -25.76
C ALA A 98 25.97 -1.85 -26.72
N ILE A 99 26.01 -1.40 -27.99
CA ILE A 99 26.99 -1.89 -28.98
C ILE A 99 28.40 -1.43 -28.61
N LYS A 100 28.57 -0.14 -28.30
CA LYS A 100 29.89 0.43 -27.95
C LYS A 100 30.52 -0.25 -26.73
N ASN A 101 29.70 -0.63 -25.75
CA ASN A 101 30.14 -1.27 -24.52
C ASN A 101 30.21 -2.81 -24.63
N GLY A 102 29.95 -3.38 -25.81
CA GLY A 102 30.00 -4.84 -26.03
C GLY A 102 28.86 -5.63 -25.40
N HIS A 103 27.80 -4.95 -24.93
CA HIS A 103 26.60 -5.59 -24.38
C HIS A 103 25.61 -6.02 -25.46
N ALA A 104 25.75 -5.51 -26.69
CA ALA A 104 24.95 -5.92 -27.84
C ALA A 104 25.83 -6.19 -29.07
N PRO A 105 25.53 -7.23 -29.86
CA PRO A 105 26.17 -7.48 -31.15
C PRO A 105 26.01 -6.31 -32.13
N GLY A 106 26.99 -6.11 -33.01
CA GLY A 106 26.99 -5.00 -33.97
C GLY A 106 25.77 -4.95 -34.91
N GLY A 107 25.12 -6.08 -35.18
CA GLY A 107 23.88 -6.16 -35.97
C GLY A 107 22.71 -5.35 -35.39
N PHE A 108 22.72 -5.06 -34.08
CA PHE A 108 21.73 -4.20 -33.44
C PHE A 108 21.80 -2.73 -33.87
N ILE A 109 22.83 -2.32 -34.62
CA ILE A 109 22.93 -0.97 -35.17
C ILE A 109 21.75 -0.65 -36.09
N GLY A 110 21.18 -1.66 -36.76
CA GLY A 110 19.99 -1.51 -37.60
C GLY A 110 18.78 -0.98 -36.82
N VAL A 111 18.64 -1.36 -35.54
CA VAL A 111 17.57 -0.86 -34.66
C VAL A 111 17.79 0.61 -34.34
N ALA A 112 19.01 1.02 -34.01
CA ALA A 112 19.33 2.42 -33.78
C ALA A 112 19.10 3.29 -35.04
N ILE A 113 19.45 2.78 -36.22
CA ILE A 113 19.20 3.48 -37.50
C ILE A 113 17.69 3.61 -37.75
N TRP A 114 16.93 2.53 -37.57
CA TRP A 114 15.48 2.51 -37.73
C TRP A 114 14.78 3.54 -36.83
N GLU A 115 15.14 3.56 -35.55
CA GLU A 115 14.57 4.49 -34.57
C GLU A 115 14.95 5.94 -34.85
N LEU A 116 16.18 6.19 -35.33
CA LEU A 116 16.63 7.52 -35.73
C LEU A 116 15.83 8.04 -36.94
N ILE A 117 15.63 7.20 -37.95
CA ILE A 117 14.82 7.56 -39.13
C ILE A 117 13.39 7.88 -38.70
N GLY A 118 12.79 7.07 -37.82
CA GLY A 118 11.45 7.32 -37.28
C GLY A 118 11.34 8.62 -36.50
N ALA A 119 12.30 8.91 -35.62
CA ALA A 119 12.33 10.14 -34.83
C ALA A 119 12.47 11.38 -35.73
N LEU A 120 13.36 11.34 -36.72
CA LEU A 120 13.61 12.46 -37.64
C LEU A 120 12.41 12.70 -38.55
N THR A 121 11.81 11.65 -39.10
CA THR A 121 10.66 11.78 -40.01
C THR A 121 9.42 12.29 -39.29
N THR A 122 9.05 11.73 -38.13
CA THR A 122 7.92 12.22 -37.33
C THR A 122 8.20 13.61 -36.74
N GLY A 123 9.42 13.88 -36.28
CA GLY A 123 9.81 15.19 -35.77
C GLY A 123 9.75 16.28 -36.84
N ALA A 124 10.23 16.00 -38.04
CA ALA A 124 10.14 16.92 -39.18
C ALA A 124 8.69 17.14 -39.62
N ALA A 125 7.85 16.11 -39.61
CA ALA A 125 6.43 16.23 -39.90
C ALA A 125 5.70 17.12 -38.87
N LEU A 126 5.97 16.92 -37.58
CA LEU A 126 5.42 17.76 -36.50
C LEU A 126 5.87 19.20 -36.60
N TRP A 127 7.15 19.44 -36.91
CA TRP A 127 7.71 20.77 -37.11
C TRP A 127 7.10 21.46 -38.35
N TYR A 128 6.95 20.73 -39.45
CA TYR A 128 6.33 21.24 -40.67
C TYR A 128 4.88 21.68 -40.42
N GLU A 129 4.12 20.92 -39.64
CA GLU A 129 2.75 21.29 -39.31
C GLU A 129 2.62 22.41 -38.30
N ALA A 130 3.50 22.48 -37.30
CA ALA A 130 3.55 23.59 -36.37
C ALA A 130 3.85 24.93 -37.07
N ASN A 131 4.55 24.87 -38.21
CA ASN A 131 4.97 26.05 -38.98
C ASN A 131 4.06 26.35 -40.18
N LYS A 132 2.95 25.62 -40.35
CA LYS A 132 1.98 25.86 -41.43
C LYS A 132 0.94 26.89 -40.96
N SER A 133 0.94 28.09 -41.54
CA SER A 133 -0.10 29.11 -41.27
C SER A 133 -1.51 28.57 -41.56
N PRO A 134 -2.54 28.91 -40.76
CA PRO A 134 -3.86 28.31 -40.88
C PRO A 134 -4.52 28.74 -42.20
N THR A 135 -4.74 27.77 -43.10
CA THR A 135 -5.59 27.96 -44.27
C THR A 135 -7.06 27.86 -43.87
N THR A 136 -7.78 28.97 -44.06
CA THR A 136 -9.24 29.09 -43.94
C THR A 136 -9.93 28.10 -44.88
N SER A 137 -10.78 27.23 -44.35
CA SER A 137 -11.81 26.56 -45.14
C SER A 137 -13.10 26.41 -44.34
N THR A 138 -14.02 27.33 -44.63
CA THR A 138 -15.43 27.33 -44.26
C THR A 138 -16.13 26.08 -44.80
N SER A 139 -16.87 25.36 -43.95
CA SER A 139 -18.01 24.58 -44.41
C SER A 139 -19.13 24.66 -43.37
N THR A 140 -20.15 25.42 -43.74
CA THR A 140 -21.44 25.59 -43.08
C THR A 140 -22.17 24.25 -42.96
N ALA A 141 -22.64 23.90 -41.77
CA ALA A 141 -23.81 23.03 -41.59
C ALA A 141 -24.51 23.35 -40.26
N THR A 142 -25.69 23.92 -40.41
CA THR A 142 -26.68 24.31 -39.40
C THR A 142 -27.14 23.13 -38.54
N SER A 143 -27.23 23.29 -37.22
CA SER A 143 -28.37 22.75 -36.46
C SER A 143 -28.56 23.50 -35.14
N THR A 144 -29.83 23.78 -34.89
CA THR A 144 -30.45 24.56 -33.82
C THR A 144 -30.42 23.82 -32.49
N ALA A 145 -30.11 24.50 -31.38
CA ALA A 145 -30.74 24.21 -30.08
C ALA A 145 -30.58 25.37 -29.09
N THR A 146 -31.72 25.77 -28.58
CA THR A 146 -32.06 26.81 -27.61
C THR A 146 -31.46 26.54 -26.22
N SER A 147 -30.93 27.56 -25.55
CA SER A 147 -31.02 27.64 -24.08
C SER A 147 -30.91 29.08 -23.56
N THR A 148 -32.04 29.48 -23.00
CA THR A 148 -32.43 30.62 -22.17
C THR A 148 -31.34 31.24 -21.28
N THR A 149 -31.23 32.56 -21.39
CA THR A 149 -30.52 33.45 -20.46
C THR A 149 -31.38 33.71 -19.22
N THR A 150 -30.79 33.62 -18.03
CA THR A 150 -31.30 34.35 -16.85
C THR A 150 -30.11 34.89 -16.07
N SER A 151 -30.09 36.22 -15.96
CA SER A 151 -29.14 37.01 -15.19
C SER A 151 -29.50 36.99 -13.71
N THR A 152 -28.51 36.95 -12.82
CA THR A 152 -28.65 37.52 -11.48
C THR A 152 -27.29 37.98 -10.96
N THR A 153 -27.24 39.27 -10.63
CA THR A 153 -26.17 39.99 -9.96
C THR A 153 -26.10 39.59 -8.48
N THR A 154 -24.91 39.34 -7.92
CA THR A 154 -24.67 39.61 -6.49
C THR A 154 -23.21 39.92 -6.20
N SER A 155 -23.07 40.90 -5.31
CA SER A 155 -21.90 41.61 -4.78
C SER A 155 -20.74 40.77 -4.26
N THR A 156 -19.52 41.20 -4.55
CA THR A 156 -18.30 40.82 -3.82
C THR A 156 -17.74 42.08 -3.14
N THR A 157 -17.71 42.06 -1.81
CA THR A 157 -17.10 43.10 -0.97
C THR A 157 -15.60 42.81 -0.87
N THR A 158 -14.79 43.72 -1.39
CA THR A 158 -13.32 43.72 -1.25
C THR A 158 -12.96 44.58 -0.05
N SER A 159 -12.24 44.02 0.94
CA SER A 159 -11.56 44.80 1.98
C SER A 159 -10.05 44.58 1.87
N THR A 160 -9.37 45.65 1.48
CA THR A 160 -7.93 45.83 1.47
C THR A 160 -7.49 46.30 2.86
N ILE A 161 -6.47 45.67 3.46
CA ILE A 161 -5.66 46.32 4.50
C ILE A 161 -4.19 46.14 4.13
N THR A 162 -3.50 47.26 4.03
CA THR A 162 -2.10 47.39 3.63
C THR A 162 -1.18 47.42 4.87
N SER A 163 -0.11 46.63 4.79
CA SER A 163 1.25 46.78 5.36
C SER A 163 1.51 47.48 6.70
N ALA A 164 2.32 46.82 7.55
CA ALA A 164 3.57 47.41 8.05
C ALA A 164 4.60 46.31 8.38
N LEU A 165 5.83 46.55 7.93
CA LEU A 165 7.02 45.73 8.09
C LEU A 165 7.75 46.17 9.37
N THR A 166 8.18 45.25 10.24
CA THR A 166 9.34 45.45 11.12
C THR A 166 10.07 44.13 11.36
N THR A 167 11.35 44.15 11.02
CA THR A 167 12.39 43.18 11.33
C THR A 167 12.90 43.38 12.76
N SER A 168 13.12 42.32 13.54
CA SER A 168 14.44 41.96 14.09
C SER A 168 14.34 40.88 15.18
N GLU A 169 15.38 40.06 15.20
CA GLU A 169 15.99 39.40 16.36
C GLU A 169 15.43 38.07 16.92
N SER A 170 16.40 37.17 17.01
CA SER A 170 16.46 35.82 17.59
C SER A 170 15.98 35.75 19.04
N PRO A 171 15.44 34.60 19.50
CA PRO A 171 15.43 34.27 20.91
C PRO A 171 16.37 33.09 21.21
N THR A 172 17.47 33.39 21.90
CA THR A 172 18.04 32.50 22.93
C THR A 172 17.28 32.72 24.23
N THR A 173 16.75 31.67 24.85
CA THR A 173 16.21 31.69 26.23
C THR A 173 16.20 30.24 26.72
N SER A 174 17.16 29.79 27.53
CA SER A 174 17.21 29.82 29.00
C SER A 174 15.85 29.55 29.66
N THR A 175 15.69 28.32 30.10
CA THR A 175 14.56 27.79 30.87
C THR A 175 14.56 28.37 32.29
N THR A 176 13.52 29.13 32.64
CA THR A 176 13.16 29.46 34.02
C THR A 176 11.96 28.61 34.43
N THR A 177 12.14 27.82 35.48
CA THR A 177 11.12 26.99 36.11
C THR A 177 10.18 27.90 36.93
N SER A 178 8.88 27.85 36.67
CA SER A 178 7.86 28.41 37.58
C SER A 178 6.94 27.29 38.07
N THR A 179 6.95 27.09 39.39
CA THR A 179 6.09 26.15 40.11
C THR A 179 4.76 26.84 40.39
N ALA A 180 3.65 26.28 39.91
CA ALA A 180 2.31 26.70 40.32
C ALA A 180 1.63 25.56 41.08
N THR A 181 1.37 25.81 42.36
CA THR A 181 0.63 24.92 43.26
C THR A 181 -0.85 25.30 43.19
N SER A 182 -1.73 24.37 42.85
CA SER A 182 -3.18 24.54 43.03
C SER A 182 -3.68 23.49 44.05
N THR A 183 -4.22 24.00 45.15
CA THR A 183 -4.85 23.21 46.22
C THR A 183 -6.35 23.26 46.01
N THR A 184 -6.99 22.12 45.76
CA THR A 184 -8.45 21.97 45.84
C THR A 184 -8.82 21.16 47.06
N THR A 185 -9.39 21.84 48.06
CA THR A 185 -9.97 21.23 49.27
C THR A 185 -11.44 20.95 49.01
N SER A 186 -11.85 19.67 49.04
CA SER A 186 -13.27 19.30 49.14
C SER A 186 -13.54 18.71 50.52
N THR A 187 -14.27 19.47 51.33
CA THR A 187 -14.74 19.09 52.65
C THR A 187 -16.05 18.31 52.51
N ILE A 188 -16.09 17.05 52.96
CA ILE A 188 -17.34 16.35 53.26
C ILE A 188 -17.31 15.99 54.74
N SER A 189 -18.11 16.70 55.51
CA SER A 189 -18.37 16.42 56.92
C SER A 189 -19.44 15.36 57.04
N SER A 190 -19.11 14.19 57.59
CA SER A 190 -20.04 13.49 58.49
C SER A 190 -19.27 12.57 59.43
N THR A 191 -19.75 12.58 60.66
CA THR A 191 -19.15 12.10 61.91
C THR A 191 -19.41 10.62 62.14
N THR A 192 -18.35 9.80 62.23
CA THR A 192 -18.26 8.67 63.19
C THR A 192 -16.84 8.05 63.24
N SER A 193 -16.26 8.07 64.45
CA SER A 193 -15.22 7.18 65.02
C SER A 193 -14.05 6.70 64.13
N LEU A 194 -12.88 7.31 64.37
CA LEU A 194 -11.55 6.91 63.92
C LEU A 194 -11.06 5.65 64.63
N THR A 195 -10.65 4.63 63.87
CA THR A 195 -9.63 3.65 64.28
C THR A 195 -8.45 3.78 63.33
N THR A 196 -7.34 4.34 63.82
CA THR A 196 -6.13 4.58 63.03
C THR A 196 -5.31 3.28 62.97
N THR A 197 -5.40 2.55 61.87
CA THR A 197 -4.47 1.46 61.55
C THR A 197 -3.39 2.00 60.61
N THR A 198 -2.20 2.23 61.15
CA THR A 198 -1.03 2.62 60.36
C THR A 198 -0.51 1.39 59.62
N SER A 199 -0.91 1.22 58.36
CA SER A 199 -0.30 0.24 57.46
C SER A 199 0.75 0.94 56.61
N THR A 200 2.02 0.68 56.89
CA THR A 200 3.16 1.14 56.10
C THR A 200 3.18 0.37 54.78
N ILE A 201 2.45 0.86 53.78
CA ILE A 201 2.62 0.38 52.41
C ILE A 201 3.88 1.06 51.86
N THR A 202 4.98 0.33 51.85
CA THR A 202 6.13 0.70 51.02
C THR A 202 5.74 0.43 49.57
N SER A 203 4.94 1.31 48.97
CA SER A 203 4.86 1.35 47.53
C SER A 203 6.18 1.93 47.05
N THR A 204 7.02 1.09 46.46
CA THR A 204 7.96 1.58 45.47
C THR A 204 7.11 2.15 44.34
N LEU A 205 6.76 3.43 44.46
CA LEU A 205 6.44 4.26 43.32
C LEU A 205 7.70 4.24 42.45
N THR A 206 7.78 3.26 41.54
CA THR A 206 8.42 3.51 40.27
C THR A 206 7.63 4.65 39.66
N THR A 207 8.12 5.86 39.88
CA THR A 207 7.77 7.01 39.07
C THR A 207 8.07 6.62 37.63
N SER A 208 7.07 6.09 36.93
CA SER A 208 7.09 6.01 35.48
C SER A 208 7.04 7.45 35.01
N VAL A 209 8.20 8.10 35.00
CA VAL A 209 8.44 9.20 34.08
C VAL A 209 7.99 8.65 32.73
N SER A 210 6.92 9.20 32.19
CA SER A 210 6.44 8.89 30.85
C SER A 210 7.52 9.28 29.87
N LYS A 211 8.53 8.42 29.72
CA LYS A 211 9.39 8.43 28.55
C LYS A 211 8.45 8.14 27.41
N PHE A 212 8.14 9.17 26.63
CA PHE A 212 7.53 8.96 25.33
C PHE A 212 8.46 8.02 24.58
N ASN A 213 8.05 6.76 24.41
CA ASN A 213 8.79 5.79 23.61
C ASN A 213 9.03 6.45 22.25
N LYS A 214 10.30 6.62 21.90
CA LYS A 214 10.74 7.24 20.65
C LYS A 214 11.47 6.18 19.86
N TRP A 215 11.27 6.11 18.55
CA TRP A 215 11.97 5.14 17.72
C TRP A 215 13.07 5.82 16.91
N LYS A 216 14.16 5.08 16.64
CA LYS A 216 15.12 5.47 15.60
C LYS A 216 14.36 5.61 14.29
N GLN A 217 14.66 6.67 13.54
CA GLN A 217 13.96 6.96 12.29
C GLN A 217 14.44 6.10 11.13
N ASN A 218 15.69 5.61 11.18
CA ASN A 218 16.18 4.63 10.23
C ASN A 218 15.81 3.23 10.72
N ALA A 219 15.07 2.49 9.89
CA ALA A 219 14.77 1.09 10.12
C ALA A 219 15.94 0.16 9.79
N ILE A 220 15.78 -1.09 10.21
CA ILE A 220 16.55 -2.26 9.79
C ILE A 220 15.60 -3.19 9.05
N THR A 221 15.93 -3.56 7.81
CA THR A 221 15.18 -4.60 7.09
C THR A 221 15.43 -5.95 7.74
N VAL A 222 14.39 -6.58 8.30
CA VAL A 222 14.50 -7.85 9.04
C VAL A 222 13.93 -9.06 8.28
N ALA A 223 13.12 -8.82 7.24
CA ALA A 223 12.65 -9.85 6.31
C ALA A 223 12.34 -9.23 4.94
N GLY A 224 12.48 -10.01 3.88
CA GLY A 224 12.26 -9.54 2.50
C GLY A 224 13.34 -8.59 1.99
N GLY A 225 12.95 -7.59 1.18
CA GLY A 225 13.84 -6.56 0.65
C GLY A 225 14.63 -6.95 -0.62
N HIS A 226 14.41 -8.15 -1.16
CA HIS A 226 15.04 -8.66 -2.39
C HIS A 226 14.10 -8.60 -3.60
N GLY A 227 13.17 -7.65 -3.59
CA GLY A 227 12.08 -7.53 -4.56
C GLY A 227 10.93 -8.52 -4.33
N PRO A 228 9.80 -8.34 -5.05
CA PRO A 228 8.68 -9.27 -5.01
C PRO A 228 9.05 -10.59 -5.70
N GLY A 229 8.72 -11.72 -5.07
CA GLY A 229 8.92 -13.03 -5.67
C GLY A 229 8.72 -14.17 -4.69
N GLN A 230 8.85 -15.40 -5.19
CA GLN A 230 8.52 -16.64 -4.47
C GLN A 230 9.74 -17.26 -3.77
N ALA A 231 10.95 -16.74 -3.98
CA ALA A 231 12.13 -17.24 -3.28
C ALA A 231 11.98 -17.07 -1.76
N LEU A 232 12.70 -17.88 -0.98
CA LEU A 232 12.59 -17.86 0.49
C LEU A 232 13.16 -16.58 1.13
N ASN A 233 13.98 -15.82 0.40
CA ASN A 233 14.43 -14.49 0.82
C ASN A 233 13.57 -13.33 0.27
N GLN A 234 12.48 -13.65 -0.45
CA GLN A 234 11.55 -12.70 -1.06
C GLN A 234 10.17 -12.82 -0.41
N ILE A 235 9.48 -11.69 -0.33
CA ILE A 235 8.06 -11.59 0.04
C ILE A 235 7.39 -10.70 -0.99
N ASN A 236 6.07 -10.82 -1.17
CA ASN A 236 5.31 -10.09 -2.16
C ASN A 236 4.04 -9.50 -1.54
N THR A 237 4.09 -8.20 -1.28
CA THR A 237 3.00 -7.45 -0.64
C THR A 237 2.58 -8.04 0.72
N PRO A 238 3.48 -8.05 1.73
CA PRO A 238 3.12 -8.55 3.06
C PRO A 238 1.91 -7.78 3.62
N GLN A 239 0.88 -8.48 4.12
CA GLN A 239 -0.32 -7.82 4.63
C GLN A 239 -0.32 -7.70 6.15
N ALA A 240 0.05 -8.77 6.84
CA ALA A 240 0.08 -8.85 8.29
C ALA A 240 1.40 -9.43 8.80
N ILE A 241 1.76 -9.05 10.02
CA ILE A 241 2.92 -9.58 10.75
C ILE A 241 2.53 -9.97 12.16
N SER A 242 3.13 -11.04 12.66
CA SER A 242 3.06 -11.43 14.07
C SER A 242 4.47 -11.81 14.55
N ILE A 243 4.79 -11.48 15.79
CA ILE A 243 6.12 -11.68 16.36
C ILE A 243 5.98 -12.54 17.60
N ASP A 244 6.75 -13.61 17.68
CA ASP A 244 6.79 -14.46 18.87
C ASP A 244 7.82 -13.97 19.91
N LYS A 245 7.79 -14.59 21.10
CA LYS A 245 8.74 -14.30 22.19
C LYS A 245 10.20 -14.62 21.84
N LYS A 246 10.45 -15.40 20.78
CA LYS A 246 11.80 -15.71 20.26
C LYS A 246 12.21 -14.72 19.16
N LYS A 247 11.41 -13.69 18.87
CA LYS A 247 11.58 -12.70 17.81
C LYS A 247 11.53 -13.30 16.40
N ASN A 248 10.88 -14.44 16.23
CA ASN A 248 10.52 -14.95 14.92
C ASN A 248 9.34 -14.14 14.38
N ILE A 249 9.37 -13.85 13.08
CA ILE A 249 8.40 -13.01 12.40
C ILE A 249 7.57 -13.90 11.48
N PHE A 250 6.28 -14.01 11.75
CA PHE A 250 5.32 -14.63 10.85
C PHE A 250 4.78 -13.54 9.93
N ILE A 251 4.69 -13.84 8.63
CA ILE A 251 4.33 -12.88 7.58
C ILE A 251 3.23 -13.49 6.70
N ALA A 252 2.12 -12.77 6.55
CA ALA A 252 1.11 -13.08 5.55
C ALA A 252 1.57 -12.55 4.19
N ASP A 253 2.16 -13.43 3.38
CA ASP A 253 2.77 -13.15 2.09
C ASP A 253 1.69 -13.23 0.99
N TYR A 254 0.85 -12.20 0.95
CA TYR A 254 -0.45 -12.18 0.28
C TYR A 254 -0.40 -12.60 -1.19
N ASN A 255 0.48 -12.03 -2.01
CA ASN A 255 0.54 -12.35 -3.44
C ASN A 255 1.24 -13.68 -3.74
N ASN A 256 1.87 -14.29 -2.73
CA ASN A 256 2.49 -15.60 -2.85
C ASN A 256 1.65 -16.70 -2.21
N ASP A 257 0.45 -16.37 -1.71
CA ASP A 257 -0.53 -17.34 -1.19
C ASP A 257 0.04 -18.26 -0.09
N ARG A 258 0.81 -17.66 0.84
CA ARG A 258 1.53 -18.39 1.88
C ARG A 258 1.70 -17.57 3.16
N ILE A 259 1.94 -18.28 4.26
CA ILE A 259 2.47 -17.71 5.50
C ILE A 259 3.92 -18.15 5.64
N VAL A 260 4.81 -17.19 5.92
CA VAL A 260 6.25 -17.44 6.07
C VAL A 260 6.70 -17.07 7.47
N GLU A 261 7.47 -17.95 8.11
CA GLU A 261 8.18 -17.69 9.36
C GLU A 261 9.64 -17.31 9.05
N TRP A 262 10.05 -16.11 9.45
CA TRP A 262 11.44 -15.69 9.51
C TRP A 262 11.97 -15.86 10.92
N LYS A 263 12.91 -16.77 11.13
CA LYS A 263 13.57 -16.90 12.43
C LYS A 263 14.42 -15.67 12.72
N TYR A 264 14.63 -15.38 14.00
CA TYR A 264 15.44 -14.24 14.40
C TYR A 264 16.83 -14.26 13.73
N ASN A 265 17.19 -13.17 13.04
CA ASN A 265 18.40 -13.00 12.23
C ASN A 265 18.58 -13.99 11.04
N ALA A 266 17.54 -14.73 10.65
CA ALA A 266 17.59 -15.56 9.46
C ALA A 266 17.62 -14.71 8.18
N LYS A 267 18.33 -15.19 7.16
CA LYS A 267 18.41 -14.53 5.84
C LYS A 267 17.26 -14.90 4.92
N GLU A 268 16.58 -16.01 5.21
CA GLU A 268 15.49 -16.57 4.44
C GLU A 268 14.41 -17.09 5.40
N GLY A 269 13.18 -17.07 4.93
CA GLY A 269 12.02 -17.57 5.64
C GLY A 269 11.73 -19.03 5.35
N GLN A 270 10.89 -19.62 6.18
CA GLN A 270 10.36 -20.97 6.03
C GLN A 270 8.84 -20.88 5.83
N ILE A 271 8.31 -21.58 4.83
CA ILE A 271 6.86 -21.65 4.63
C ILE A 271 6.25 -22.50 5.75
N VAL A 272 5.28 -21.93 6.47
CA VAL A 272 4.59 -22.60 7.60
C VAL A 272 3.11 -22.89 7.30
N ALA A 273 2.52 -22.18 6.34
CA ALA A 273 1.19 -22.49 5.79
C ALA A 273 1.09 -22.04 4.33
N GLY A 274 0.24 -22.71 3.55
CA GLY A 274 0.11 -22.45 2.11
C GLY A 274 1.36 -22.85 1.31
N GLY A 275 1.67 -22.10 0.25
CA GLY A 275 2.81 -22.38 -0.63
C GLY A 275 2.62 -23.55 -1.61
N ASN A 276 1.41 -24.12 -1.67
CA ASN A 276 1.04 -25.21 -2.58
C ASN A 276 0.30 -24.68 -3.82
N GLU A 277 0.78 -23.57 -4.36
CA GLU A 277 0.09 -22.75 -5.36
C GLU A 277 -1.22 -22.14 -4.82
N LYS A 278 -1.70 -21.11 -5.53
CA LYS A 278 -3.00 -20.52 -5.29
C LYS A 278 -4.10 -21.56 -5.53
N GLY A 279 -5.03 -21.69 -4.59
CA GLY A 279 -6.19 -22.56 -4.77
C GLY A 279 -7.12 -22.55 -3.56
N ASP A 280 -8.17 -23.36 -3.63
CA ASP A 280 -9.26 -23.43 -2.64
C ASP A 280 -9.25 -24.73 -1.81
N ARG A 281 -8.35 -25.67 -2.12
CA ARG A 281 -8.16 -26.89 -1.34
C ARG A 281 -7.80 -26.57 0.11
N ILE A 282 -8.04 -27.51 1.02
CA ILE A 282 -7.81 -27.32 2.46
C ILE A 282 -6.35 -26.97 2.80
N ASN A 283 -5.41 -27.41 1.96
CA ASN A 283 -3.98 -27.16 2.10
C ASN A 283 -3.45 -26.08 1.11
N GLN A 284 -4.33 -25.27 0.52
CA GLN A 284 -3.99 -24.13 -0.33
C GLN A 284 -4.55 -22.85 0.27
N LEU A 285 -3.86 -21.73 0.04
CA LEU A 285 -4.36 -20.40 0.39
C LEU A 285 -4.59 -19.59 -0.88
N ASN A 286 -5.30 -18.48 -0.75
CA ASN A 286 -5.57 -17.53 -1.82
C ASN A 286 -5.68 -16.13 -1.21
N GLY A 287 -4.59 -15.36 -1.26
CA GLY A 287 -4.52 -14.02 -0.70
C GLY A 287 -4.76 -13.95 0.81
N PRO A 288 -3.92 -14.60 1.64
CA PRO A 288 -4.03 -14.48 3.09
C PRO A 288 -3.78 -13.04 3.54
N THR A 289 -4.71 -12.46 4.30
CA THR A 289 -4.66 -11.03 4.69
C THR A 289 -4.20 -10.81 6.11
N ASP A 290 -4.52 -11.74 7.02
CA ASP A 290 -4.16 -11.64 8.43
C ASP A 290 -3.98 -13.03 9.04
N MET A 291 -3.29 -13.08 10.18
CA MET A 291 -3.05 -14.32 10.90
C MET A 291 -2.88 -14.10 12.40
N ILE A 292 -3.26 -15.11 13.18
CA ILE A 292 -3.02 -15.20 14.61
C ILE A 292 -2.22 -16.47 14.86
N VAL A 293 -1.06 -16.33 15.52
CA VAL A 293 -0.18 -17.44 15.86
C VAL A 293 -0.40 -17.83 17.31
N ASP A 294 -0.85 -19.05 17.56
CA ASP A 294 -0.89 -19.63 18.89
C ASP A 294 0.53 -20.01 19.32
N GLN A 295 0.98 -19.40 20.41
CA GLN A 295 2.35 -19.55 20.91
C GLN A 295 2.57 -20.87 21.66
N GLN A 296 1.51 -21.58 22.05
CA GLN A 296 1.63 -22.83 22.81
C GLN A 296 1.81 -24.04 21.88
N ASP A 297 0.98 -24.13 20.85
CA ASP A 297 0.97 -25.25 19.92
C ASP A 297 1.49 -24.88 18.52
N HIS A 298 1.87 -23.63 18.24
CA HIS A 298 2.29 -23.17 16.91
C HIS A 298 1.20 -23.32 15.83
N SER A 299 -0.08 -23.46 16.21
CA SER A 299 -1.18 -23.37 15.26
C SER A 299 -1.37 -21.93 14.78
N ILE A 300 -1.79 -21.76 13.53
CA ILE A 300 -1.97 -20.46 12.90
C ILE A 300 -3.42 -20.36 12.42
N ILE A 301 -4.16 -19.37 12.90
CA ILE A 301 -5.48 -19.01 12.36
C ILE A 301 -5.26 -17.97 11.27
N ILE A 302 -5.78 -18.19 10.08
CA ILE A 302 -5.47 -17.39 8.88
C ILE A 302 -6.78 -16.89 8.26
N ALA A 303 -6.84 -15.60 7.95
CA ALA A 303 -7.88 -15.02 7.11
C ALA A 303 -7.51 -15.25 5.64
N ASP A 304 -8.10 -16.29 5.05
CA ASP A 304 -7.87 -16.72 3.68
C ASP A 304 -8.89 -16.02 2.75
N LYS A 305 -8.71 -14.70 2.60
CA LYS A 305 -9.70 -13.79 1.98
C LYS A 305 -10.19 -14.28 0.62
N GLY A 306 -9.28 -14.68 -0.26
CA GLY A 306 -9.62 -15.08 -1.62
C GLY A 306 -10.49 -16.35 -1.68
N ASN A 307 -10.43 -17.19 -0.64
CA ASN A 307 -11.29 -18.35 -0.47
C ASN A 307 -12.47 -18.10 0.47
N ARG A 308 -12.66 -16.86 0.94
CA ARG A 308 -13.75 -16.42 1.81
C ARG A 308 -13.92 -17.29 3.07
N ARG A 309 -12.81 -17.61 3.72
CA ARG A 309 -12.79 -18.49 4.89
C ARG A 309 -11.74 -18.07 5.91
N VAL A 310 -11.98 -18.44 7.16
CA VAL A 310 -10.97 -18.45 8.21
C VAL A 310 -10.58 -19.89 8.49
N ILE A 311 -9.29 -20.18 8.35
CA ILE A 311 -8.75 -21.54 8.46
C ILE A 311 -7.74 -21.63 9.61
N ARG A 312 -7.84 -22.68 10.43
CA ARG A 312 -6.79 -23.06 11.38
C ARG A 312 -5.84 -24.02 10.72
N TRP A 313 -4.56 -23.73 10.83
CA TRP A 313 -3.47 -24.51 10.27
C TRP A 313 -2.58 -25.01 11.39
N PHE A 314 -2.43 -26.32 11.52
CA PHE A 314 -1.51 -26.93 12.48
C PHE A 314 -0.78 -28.10 11.81
N ASN A 315 0.47 -27.89 11.43
CA ASN A 315 1.26 -28.85 10.64
C ASN A 315 0.51 -29.29 9.37
N GLN A 316 0.18 -30.59 9.26
CA GLN A 316 -0.57 -31.17 8.15
C GLN A 316 -2.09 -31.25 8.42
N ASN A 317 -2.54 -30.82 9.59
CA ASN A 317 -3.95 -30.82 9.97
C ASN A 317 -4.50 -29.41 9.81
N GLN A 318 -5.39 -29.25 8.83
CA GLN A 318 -6.10 -27.98 8.60
C GLN A 318 -7.59 -28.15 8.88
N GLN A 319 -8.18 -27.09 9.44
CA GLN A 319 -9.59 -27.06 9.78
C GLN A 319 -10.18 -25.70 9.37
N ILE A 320 -11.24 -25.71 8.57
CA ILE A 320 -12.03 -24.50 8.32
C ILE A 320 -12.78 -24.17 9.62
N LEU A 321 -12.56 -22.96 10.14
CA LEU A 321 -13.27 -22.46 11.32
C LEU A 321 -14.55 -21.75 10.90
N ILE A 322 -14.43 -20.84 9.93
CA ILE A 322 -15.53 -20.00 9.44
C ILE A 322 -15.48 -20.04 7.91
N ASP A 323 -16.62 -20.22 7.26
CA ASP A 323 -16.78 -20.16 5.81
C ASP A 323 -17.71 -19.00 5.39
N ASN A 324 -17.74 -18.74 4.08
CA ASN A 324 -18.59 -17.73 3.45
C ASN A 324 -18.51 -16.33 4.09
N ILE A 325 -17.29 -15.87 4.35
CA ILE A 325 -17.01 -14.55 4.92
C ILE A 325 -15.97 -13.82 4.07
N ASP A 326 -16.19 -12.55 3.71
CA ASP A 326 -15.13 -11.73 3.08
C ASP A 326 -14.19 -11.19 4.17
N CYS A 327 -13.47 -12.11 4.81
CA CYS A 327 -12.62 -11.83 5.96
C CYS A 327 -11.38 -11.02 5.56
N TYR A 328 -11.00 -10.05 6.40
CA TYR A 328 -9.73 -9.35 6.24
C TYR A 328 -8.84 -9.46 7.47
N GLY A 329 -9.25 -8.85 8.58
CA GLY A 329 -8.50 -8.78 9.83
C GLY A 329 -9.01 -9.77 10.87
N LEU A 330 -8.10 -10.26 11.70
CA LEU A 330 -8.36 -11.21 12.77
C LEU A 330 -7.87 -10.63 14.10
N ALA A 331 -8.63 -10.88 15.18
CA ALA A 331 -8.14 -10.68 16.54
C ALA A 331 -8.71 -11.77 17.45
N MET A 332 -7.99 -12.11 18.52
CA MET A 332 -8.44 -13.09 19.49
C MET A 332 -8.30 -12.51 20.90
N ASP A 333 -9.37 -12.60 21.70
CA ASP A 333 -9.32 -12.18 23.09
C ASP A 333 -8.69 -13.27 23.98
N LYS A 334 -8.40 -12.90 25.24
CA LYS A 334 -7.86 -13.84 26.25
C LYS A 334 -8.77 -15.03 26.57
N ASN A 335 -10.04 -14.99 26.18
CA ASN A 335 -11.00 -16.07 26.38
C ASN A 335 -11.05 -17.02 25.17
N GLY A 336 -10.26 -16.78 24.12
CA GLY A 336 -10.26 -17.55 22.88
C GLY A 336 -11.41 -17.20 21.92
N SER A 337 -12.09 -16.06 22.13
CA SER A 337 -13.09 -15.57 21.19
C SER A 337 -12.39 -14.97 19.98
N LEU A 338 -12.76 -15.43 18.79
CA LEU A 338 -12.23 -14.98 17.51
C LEU A 338 -13.10 -13.85 16.96
N TYR A 339 -12.46 -12.76 16.59
CA TYR A 339 -13.06 -11.60 15.95
C TYR A 339 -12.59 -11.55 14.51
N VAL A 340 -13.50 -11.23 13.59
CA VAL A 340 -13.20 -11.16 12.15
C VAL A 340 -13.91 -9.94 11.57
N SER A 341 -13.17 -9.12 10.81
CA SER A 341 -13.79 -8.08 10.00
C SER A 341 -14.34 -8.66 8.69
N ASP A 342 -15.60 -8.35 8.40
CA ASP A 342 -16.32 -8.77 7.20
C ASP A 342 -16.49 -7.56 6.27
N LEU A 343 -15.77 -7.58 5.15
CA LEU A 343 -15.78 -6.50 4.17
C LEU A 343 -17.04 -6.44 3.33
N GLU A 344 -17.74 -7.55 3.17
CA GLU A 344 -18.98 -7.60 2.40
C GLU A 344 -20.12 -6.98 3.21
N LYS A 345 -20.18 -7.28 4.50
CA LYS A 345 -21.22 -6.78 5.40
C LYS A 345 -20.87 -5.46 6.10
N ASN A 346 -19.64 -4.98 5.95
CA ASN A 346 -19.12 -3.77 6.61
C ASN A 346 -19.29 -3.83 8.14
N GLU A 347 -18.86 -4.93 8.75
CA GLU A 347 -19.02 -5.16 10.19
C GLU A 347 -17.88 -5.99 10.76
N VAL A 348 -17.80 -6.06 12.09
CA VAL A 348 -16.93 -7.00 12.80
C VAL A 348 -17.80 -7.97 13.56
N ARG A 349 -17.53 -9.27 13.39
CA ARG A 349 -18.23 -10.36 14.06
C ARG A 349 -17.31 -11.08 15.04
N ARG A 350 -17.91 -11.64 16.09
CA ARG A 350 -17.24 -12.42 17.13
C ARG A 350 -17.83 -13.82 17.22
N TRP A 351 -16.96 -14.82 17.32
CA TRP A 351 -17.29 -16.22 17.62
C TRP A 351 -16.59 -16.66 18.89
N LYS A 352 -17.30 -17.39 19.74
CA LYS A 352 -16.69 -18.04 20.90
C LYS A 352 -15.94 -19.29 20.47
N MET A 353 -14.95 -19.68 21.26
CA MET A 353 -14.24 -20.93 21.05
C MET A 353 -15.22 -22.12 21.00
N GLY A 354 -15.13 -22.92 19.93
CA GLY A 354 -15.99 -24.08 19.72
C GLY A 354 -17.35 -23.78 19.07
N GLU A 355 -17.70 -22.52 18.83
CA GLU A 355 -18.97 -22.10 18.21
C GLU A 355 -18.77 -21.54 16.79
N TYR A 356 -17.67 -21.87 16.12
CA TYR A 356 -17.29 -21.27 14.83
C TYR A 356 -18.25 -21.57 13.66
N ASN A 357 -19.05 -22.64 13.78
CA ASN A 357 -20.05 -23.03 12.77
C ASN A 357 -21.32 -22.15 12.76
N ASN A 358 -21.44 -21.20 13.69
CA ASN A 358 -22.58 -20.29 13.76
C ASN A 358 -22.31 -19.01 12.96
N GLU A 359 -23.30 -18.13 12.79
CA GLU A 359 -23.10 -16.86 12.07
C GLU A 359 -22.22 -15.83 12.83
N GLY A 360 -21.87 -16.09 14.09
CA GLY A 360 -21.19 -15.13 14.95
C GLY A 360 -22.10 -13.98 15.38
N ILE A 361 -21.62 -13.15 16.30
CA ILE A 361 -22.36 -12.00 16.82
C ILE A 361 -21.70 -10.72 16.32
N VAL A 362 -22.48 -9.79 15.77
CA VAL A 362 -21.99 -8.46 15.37
C VAL A 362 -21.60 -7.67 16.62
N VAL A 363 -20.38 -7.15 16.63
CA VAL A 363 -19.80 -6.39 17.76
C VAL A 363 -19.35 -4.97 17.37
N ALA A 364 -19.23 -4.67 16.07
CA ALA A 364 -19.02 -3.32 15.56
C ALA A 364 -19.63 -3.20 14.15
N GLY A 365 -20.21 -2.03 13.82
CA GLY A 365 -20.92 -1.82 12.55
C GLY A 365 -22.27 -2.54 12.49
N GLY A 366 -22.59 -3.12 11.32
CA GLY A 366 -23.80 -3.92 11.11
C GLY A 366 -25.08 -3.12 10.81
N ASN A 367 -24.95 -1.83 10.49
CA ASN A 367 -26.07 -0.94 10.16
C ASN A 367 -25.92 -0.37 8.74
N GLU A 368 -25.61 -1.25 7.79
CA GLU A 368 -25.25 -0.90 6.41
C GLU A 368 -23.91 -0.15 6.31
N GLN A 369 -23.46 0.04 5.07
CA GLN A 369 -22.27 0.83 4.75
C GLN A 369 -22.55 2.31 5.01
N GLY A 370 -21.67 2.98 5.75
CA GLY A 370 -21.78 4.43 5.96
C GLY A 370 -20.73 4.97 6.93
N ASP A 371 -20.89 6.23 7.32
CA ASP A 371 -19.93 6.99 8.14
C ASP A 371 -20.49 7.40 9.51
N GLN A 372 -21.71 6.98 9.86
CA GLN A 372 -22.28 7.21 11.19
C GLN A 372 -21.51 6.42 12.27
N LEU A 373 -21.73 6.76 13.56
CA LEU A 373 -21.00 6.14 14.67
C LEU A 373 -21.34 4.65 14.87
N ASN A 374 -22.46 4.17 14.33
CA ASN A 374 -22.87 2.77 14.34
C ASN A 374 -22.64 2.06 12.98
N GLN A 375 -21.94 2.71 12.04
CA GLN A 375 -21.65 2.22 10.70
C GLN A 375 -20.15 2.14 10.43
N LEU A 376 -19.78 1.30 9.46
CA LEU A 376 -18.42 1.15 8.96
C LEU A 376 -18.45 1.15 7.43
N TYR A 377 -17.29 1.42 6.82
CA TYR A 377 -17.09 1.26 5.39
C TYR A 377 -15.73 0.62 5.10
N ARG A 378 -15.79 -0.65 4.66
CA ARG A 378 -14.66 -1.54 4.42
C ARG A 378 -13.74 -1.68 5.65
N PRO A 379 -14.25 -2.15 6.80
CA PRO A 379 -13.43 -2.34 7.99
C PRO A 379 -12.38 -3.42 7.75
N ILE A 380 -11.10 -3.10 7.93
CA ILE A 380 -10.01 -4.03 7.56
C ILE A 380 -9.32 -4.67 8.76
N PHE A 381 -8.46 -3.95 9.46
CA PHE A 381 -7.74 -4.45 10.62
C PHE A 381 -8.53 -4.18 11.89
N ILE A 382 -8.36 -5.09 12.83
CA ILE A 382 -9.01 -5.04 14.12
C ILE A 382 -7.99 -5.30 15.24
N PHE A 383 -8.21 -4.67 16.38
CA PHE A 383 -7.51 -4.95 17.62
C PHE A 383 -8.54 -5.07 18.74
N VAL A 384 -8.32 -6.00 19.67
CA VAL A 384 -9.23 -6.22 20.81
C VAL A 384 -8.43 -6.06 22.09
N ASP A 385 -8.86 -5.13 22.95
CA ASP A 385 -8.21 -4.88 24.25
C ASP A 385 -8.69 -5.88 25.32
N GLU A 386 -8.08 -5.83 26.52
CA GLU A 386 -8.41 -6.74 27.62
C GLU A 386 -9.86 -6.63 28.13
N ASP A 387 -10.49 -5.48 27.89
CA ASP A 387 -11.90 -5.18 28.21
C ASP A 387 -12.87 -5.62 27.09
N GLN A 388 -12.35 -6.30 26.06
CA GLN A 388 -13.08 -6.72 24.86
C GLN A 388 -13.64 -5.54 24.05
N SER A 389 -13.04 -4.37 24.16
CA SER A 389 -13.32 -3.28 23.22
C SER A 389 -12.65 -3.57 21.89
N VAL A 390 -13.37 -3.31 20.80
CA VAL A 390 -12.90 -3.56 19.44
C VAL A 390 -12.50 -2.24 18.80
N TYR A 391 -11.23 -2.15 18.42
CA TYR A 391 -10.69 -1.07 17.60
C TYR A 391 -10.71 -1.53 16.14
N VAL A 392 -11.25 -0.69 15.27
CA VAL A 392 -11.46 -1.03 13.86
C VAL A 392 -10.90 0.08 13.00
N SER A 393 -10.03 -0.29 12.07
CA SER A 393 -9.62 0.61 10.99
C SER A 393 -10.72 0.67 9.94
N ASP A 394 -11.48 1.76 10.00
CA ASP A 394 -12.60 2.07 9.12
C ASP A 394 -12.04 2.68 7.82
N PHE A 395 -11.46 1.80 7.00
CA PHE A 395 -10.55 2.13 5.90
C PHE A 395 -11.08 3.23 4.99
N SER A 396 -12.30 3.07 4.48
CA SER A 396 -12.86 4.00 3.51
C SER A 396 -13.46 5.26 4.14
N ASN A 397 -13.62 5.31 5.45
CA ASN A 397 -13.99 6.52 6.19
C ASN A 397 -12.77 7.26 6.78
N HIS A 398 -11.55 6.77 6.54
CA HIS A 398 -10.30 7.43 6.94
C HIS A 398 -10.22 7.72 8.45
N ARG A 399 -10.66 6.76 9.27
CA ARG A 399 -10.69 6.88 10.73
C ARG A 399 -10.44 5.53 11.40
N VAL A 400 -10.12 5.59 12.69
CA VAL A 400 -10.13 4.43 13.58
C VAL A 400 -11.25 4.62 14.59
N MET A 401 -12.06 3.58 14.74
CA MET A 401 -13.21 3.57 15.62
C MET A 401 -13.01 2.57 16.76
N LYS A 402 -13.42 2.90 17.98
CA LYS A 402 -13.47 2.00 19.14
C LYS A 402 -14.92 1.70 19.51
N TRP A 403 -15.31 0.44 19.56
CA TRP A 403 -16.54 -0.03 20.20
C TRP A 403 -16.19 -0.62 21.57
N ARG A 404 -16.76 -0.08 22.64
CA ARG A 404 -16.73 -0.76 23.93
C ARG A 404 -17.59 -2.03 23.85
N LYS A 405 -17.29 -3.01 24.70
CA LYS A 405 -18.09 -4.23 24.79
C LYS A 405 -19.59 -3.91 24.90
N ASP A 406 -20.38 -4.56 24.06
CA ASP A 406 -21.85 -4.45 23.98
C ASP A 406 -22.40 -3.04 23.61
N ALA A 407 -21.52 -2.09 23.24
CA ALA A 407 -21.94 -0.76 22.78
C ALA A 407 -22.67 -0.83 21.43
N LYS A 408 -23.65 0.05 21.22
CA LYS A 408 -24.42 0.15 19.96
C LYS A 408 -23.76 1.05 18.92
N GLU A 409 -22.90 1.94 19.37
CA GLU A 409 -22.14 2.87 18.54
C GLU A 409 -20.70 2.92 19.03
N GLY A 410 -19.80 3.27 18.11
CA GLY A 410 -18.40 3.45 18.38
C GLY A 410 -18.06 4.91 18.65
N ILE A 411 -16.81 5.14 19.02
CA ILE A 411 -16.22 6.47 19.15
C ILE A 411 -15.03 6.58 18.21
N VAL A 412 -14.87 7.73 17.56
CA VAL A 412 -13.67 8.02 16.77
C VAL A 412 -12.51 8.21 17.73
N VAL A 413 -11.44 7.43 17.56
CA VAL A 413 -10.25 7.47 18.43
C VAL A 413 -8.97 7.87 17.69
N ALA A 414 -8.99 7.88 16.35
CA ALA A 414 -7.95 8.50 15.53
C ALA A 414 -8.54 8.93 14.17
N GLY A 415 -8.06 10.04 13.63
CA GLY A 415 -8.54 10.60 12.36
C GLY A 415 -9.98 11.11 12.45
N GLY A 416 -10.79 10.84 11.42
CA GLY A 416 -12.19 11.29 11.34
C GLY A 416 -12.39 12.72 10.84
N ASN A 417 -11.31 13.47 10.60
CA ASN A 417 -11.36 14.84 10.06
C ASN A 417 -11.21 14.87 8.52
N ARG A 418 -11.92 13.96 7.84
CA ARG A 418 -11.81 13.66 6.40
C ARG A 418 -10.44 13.07 6.03
N GLN A 419 -10.35 12.60 4.78
CA GLN A 419 -9.09 12.17 4.20
C GLN A 419 -8.07 13.32 4.14
N GLY A 420 -6.84 13.09 4.58
CA GLY A 420 -5.76 14.07 4.44
C GLY A 420 -4.48 13.68 5.16
N GLY A 421 -3.48 14.57 5.11
CA GLY A 421 -2.13 14.34 5.66
C GLY A 421 -1.81 15.12 6.94
N ASN A 422 -2.74 15.95 7.45
CA ASN A 422 -2.54 16.68 8.70
C ASN A 422 -2.47 15.73 9.90
N LEU A 423 -2.04 16.24 11.06
CA LEU A 423 -1.85 15.43 12.28
C LEU A 423 -3.17 14.93 12.90
N ASN A 424 -4.29 15.56 12.60
CA ASN A 424 -5.64 15.12 12.97
C ASN A 424 -6.36 14.33 11.85
N GLN A 425 -5.65 14.02 10.76
CA GLN A 425 -6.21 13.34 9.58
C GLN A 425 -5.49 12.02 9.31
N LEU A 426 -6.21 11.10 8.66
CA LEU A 426 -5.68 9.85 8.15
C LEU A 426 -6.04 9.73 6.66
N SER A 427 -5.35 8.85 5.96
CA SER A 427 -5.64 8.48 4.59
C SER A 427 -5.64 6.96 4.49
N THR A 428 -6.85 6.37 4.54
CA THR A 428 -7.08 4.93 4.34
C THR A 428 -6.31 4.06 5.34
N PRO A 429 -6.48 4.28 6.67
CA PRO A 429 -5.68 3.61 7.69
C PRO A 429 -5.87 2.09 7.63
N LYS A 430 -4.79 1.33 7.82
CA LYS A 430 -4.79 -0.13 7.87
C LYS A 430 -4.50 -0.66 9.27
N GLY A 431 -3.32 -1.20 9.54
CA GLY A 431 -2.98 -1.78 10.84
C GLY A 431 -3.29 -0.82 11.98
N VAL A 432 -3.93 -1.35 13.03
CA VAL A 432 -4.18 -0.67 14.29
C VAL A 432 -3.76 -1.59 15.42
N ILE A 433 -2.98 -1.08 16.38
CA ILE A 433 -2.68 -1.75 17.64
C ILE A 433 -2.74 -0.73 18.77
N VAL A 434 -3.05 -1.18 19.97
CA VAL A 434 -3.12 -0.34 21.17
C VAL A 434 -2.17 -0.91 22.21
N ASP A 435 -1.37 -0.06 22.83
CA ASP A 435 -0.48 -0.49 23.93
C ASP A 435 -1.21 -0.50 25.28
N ASP A 436 -0.53 -0.99 26.31
CA ASP A 436 -1.07 -1.08 27.69
C ASP A 436 -1.36 0.29 28.33
N LEU A 437 -0.85 1.38 27.73
CA LEU A 437 -1.12 2.76 28.15
C LEU A 437 -2.31 3.37 27.40
N GLY A 438 -2.97 2.61 26.52
CA GLY A 438 -4.08 3.07 25.69
C GLY A 438 -3.67 3.94 24.50
N GLN A 439 -2.37 4.00 24.16
CA GLN A 439 -1.90 4.71 22.98
C GLN A 439 -2.21 3.90 21.72
N ILE A 440 -2.81 4.56 20.74
CA ILE A 440 -3.29 3.93 19.51
C ILE A 440 -2.28 4.19 18.41
N TYR A 441 -1.76 3.11 17.83
CA TYR A 441 -0.78 3.15 16.77
C TYR A 441 -1.44 2.73 15.46
N VAL A 442 -1.32 3.56 14.43
CA VAL A 442 -2.04 3.41 13.17
C VAL A 442 -1.07 3.45 12.01
N ALA A 443 -1.11 2.41 11.16
CA ALA A 443 -0.49 2.46 9.84
C ALA A 443 -1.36 3.31 8.92
N ASP A 444 -0.95 4.56 8.73
CA ASP A 444 -1.61 5.53 7.86
C ASP A 444 -1.16 5.30 6.41
N TRP A 445 -1.71 4.24 5.83
CA TRP A 445 -1.30 3.61 4.57
C TRP A 445 -1.13 4.61 3.42
N GLY A 446 -2.10 5.50 3.23
CA GLY A 446 -2.12 6.46 2.13
C GLY A 446 -1.14 7.62 2.32
N ASN A 447 -0.66 7.86 3.54
CA ASN A 447 0.32 8.89 3.87
C ASN A 447 1.72 8.32 4.15
N HIS A 448 1.93 7.02 3.97
CA HIS A 448 3.23 6.35 4.10
C HIS A 448 3.91 6.60 5.47
N ARG A 449 3.13 6.54 6.55
CA ARG A 449 3.59 6.83 7.90
C ARG A 449 2.92 5.94 8.93
N VAL A 450 3.53 5.83 10.11
CA VAL A 450 2.88 5.30 11.30
C VAL A 450 2.65 6.47 12.26
N MET A 451 1.42 6.57 12.73
CA MET A 451 0.97 7.61 13.63
C MET A 451 0.66 7.02 15.01
N ARG A 452 0.83 7.82 16.07
CA ARG A 452 0.39 7.50 17.42
C ARG A 452 -0.61 8.55 17.91
N TRP A 453 -1.71 8.11 18.49
CA TRP A 453 -2.65 8.95 19.25
C TRP A 453 -2.63 8.54 20.72
N CYS A 454 -2.44 9.51 21.60
CA CYS A 454 -2.68 9.32 23.03
C CYS A 454 -4.16 9.55 23.33
N GLU A 455 -4.68 8.87 24.35
CA GLU A 455 -6.08 9.01 24.74
C GLU A 455 -6.47 10.49 24.99
N GLY A 456 -7.60 10.91 24.43
CA GLY A 456 -8.12 12.28 24.56
C GLY A 456 -7.40 13.35 23.72
N LYS A 457 -6.43 13.00 22.86
CA LYS A 457 -5.79 13.94 21.93
C LYS A 457 -6.54 14.02 20.60
N GLU A 458 -6.73 15.25 20.10
CA GLU A 458 -7.36 15.49 18.79
C GLU A 458 -6.39 15.25 17.62
N GLU A 459 -5.09 15.45 17.87
CA GLU A 459 -4.01 15.25 16.92
C GLU A 459 -3.13 14.08 17.34
N GLY A 460 -2.67 13.33 16.35
CA GLY A 460 -1.66 12.31 16.51
C GLY A 460 -0.27 12.87 16.24
N GLU A 461 0.72 12.00 16.38
CA GLU A 461 2.11 12.30 16.09
C GLU A 461 2.69 11.25 15.15
N VAL A 462 3.55 11.70 14.23
CA VAL A 462 4.30 10.80 13.36
C VAL A 462 5.41 10.17 14.18
N ILE A 463 5.40 8.85 14.34
CA ILE A 463 6.44 8.14 15.07
C ILE A 463 7.54 7.60 14.16
N VAL A 464 7.18 7.13 12.95
CA VAL A 464 8.10 6.69 11.89
C VAL A 464 7.46 6.90 10.50
N GLY A 465 8.29 7.05 9.47
CA GLY A 465 7.83 7.35 8.11
C GLY A 465 7.41 8.81 7.93
N GLY A 466 6.51 9.09 6.98
CA GLY A 466 6.06 10.47 6.68
C GLY A 466 7.06 11.31 5.88
N ASN A 467 8.19 10.71 5.47
CA ASN A 467 9.24 11.35 4.66
C ASN A 467 9.03 11.12 3.15
N GLY A 468 7.78 11.02 2.71
CA GLY A 468 7.38 10.62 1.37
C GLY A 468 7.50 9.12 1.10
N ASN A 469 6.89 8.69 -0.01
CA ASN A 469 7.01 7.31 -0.51
C ASN A 469 8.44 7.06 -1.01
N GLY A 470 9.05 5.96 -0.59
CA GLY A 470 10.33 5.52 -1.15
C GLY A 470 10.91 4.30 -0.47
N ILE A 471 12.12 3.93 -0.89
CA ILE A 471 12.82 2.71 -0.46
C ILE A 471 13.86 2.95 0.64
N GLN A 472 14.12 4.21 1.01
CA GLN A 472 15.11 4.53 2.05
C GLN A 472 14.68 3.97 3.42
N LEU A 473 15.62 3.85 4.36
CA LEU A 473 15.36 3.25 5.67
C LEU A 473 14.44 4.09 6.57
N TYR A 474 14.32 5.39 6.28
CA TYR A 474 13.41 6.32 6.96
C TYR A 474 12.13 6.61 6.17
N GLN A 475 11.94 5.92 5.04
CA GLN A 475 10.76 5.99 4.20
C GLN A 475 9.98 4.68 4.26
N LEU A 476 8.67 4.79 4.09
CA LEU A 476 7.76 3.67 3.95
C LEU A 476 7.04 3.79 2.59
N SER A 477 6.55 2.68 2.08
CA SER A 477 5.72 2.59 0.90
C SER A 477 4.55 1.65 1.20
N PRO A 478 3.34 2.21 1.08
CA PRO A 478 2.22 2.02 2.01
C PRO A 478 2.36 0.94 3.10
N PRO A 479 2.47 1.33 4.38
CA PRO A 479 2.51 0.37 5.48
C PRO A 479 1.14 -0.31 5.66
N ASN A 480 1.09 -1.65 5.68
CA ASN A 480 -0.18 -2.37 5.87
C ASN A 480 -0.47 -2.69 7.34
N CYS A 481 0.54 -3.15 8.09
CA CYS A 481 0.39 -3.67 9.44
C CYS A 481 1.60 -3.27 10.29
N LEU A 482 1.42 -3.27 11.61
CA LEU A 482 2.47 -3.04 12.58
C LEU A 482 2.34 -3.98 13.78
N SER A 483 3.47 -4.26 14.44
CA SER A 483 3.55 -5.09 15.63
C SER A 483 4.72 -4.66 16.51
N PHE A 484 4.68 -4.96 17.80
CA PHE A 484 5.76 -4.71 18.75
C PHE A 484 6.42 -6.01 19.19
N ASP A 485 7.72 -5.98 19.47
CA ASP A 485 8.36 -7.04 20.27
C ASP A 485 8.33 -6.69 21.77
N ASP A 486 8.74 -7.63 22.63
CA ASP A 486 8.78 -7.45 24.09
C ASP A 486 9.77 -6.35 24.55
N GLU A 487 10.66 -5.89 23.66
CA GLU A 487 11.56 -4.75 23.90
C GLU A 487 10.93 -3.42 23.42
N GLY A 488 9.70 -3.48 22.89
CA GLY A 488 8.92 -2.38 22.33
C GLY A 488 9.47 -1.82 21.02
N ASN A 489 10.34 -2.57 20.32
CA ASN A 489 10.72 -2.21 18.95
C ASN A 489 9.50 -2.34 18.04
N LEU A 490 9.34 -1.37 17.12
CA LEU A 490 8.23 -1.34 16.19
C LEU A 490 8.60 -2.05 14.89
N TYR A 491 7.78 -3.00 14.47
CA TYR A 491 7.89 -3.67 13.18
C TYR A 491 6.76 -3.20 12.30
N VAL A 492 7.06 -2.94 11.02
CA VAL A 492 6.10 -2.44 10.04
C VAL A 492 6.21 -3.27 8.77
N ALA A 493 5.06 -3.74 8.28
CA ALA A 493 4.94 -4.33 6.96
C ALA A 493 4.99 -3.23 5.89
N ASP A 494 6.20 -2.94 5.39
CA ASP A 494 6.46 -1.94 4.36
C ASP A 494 6.14 -2.54 2.97
N SER A 495 4.85 -2.54 2.65
CA SER A 495 4.26 -3.60 1.85
C SER A 495 4.57 -3.48 0.38
N TRP A 496 4.56 -2.27 -0.16
CA TRP A 496 4.90 -2.05 -1.57
C TRP A 496 6.41 -2.09 -1.83
N ASN A 497 7.21 -1.96 -0.76
CA ASN A 497 8.64 -2.23 -0.79
C ASN A 497 8.97 -3.72 -0.56
N ASN A 498 7.98 -4.58 -0.34
CA ASN A 498 8.15 -6.03 -0.20
C ASN A 498 9.16 -6.38 0.91
N ARG A 499 9.05 -5.72 2.06
CA ARG A 499 9.95 -5.92 3.21
C ARG A 499 9.25 -5.69 4.54
N ILE A 500 9.84 -6.23 5.60
CA ILE A 500 9.47 -5.90 6.99
C ILE A 500 10.58 -5.02 7.57
N GLN A 501 10.19 -3.87 8.09
CA GLN A 501 11.07 -2.86 8.68
C GLN A 501 10.97 -2.87 10.19
N LYS A 502 12.10 -3.01 10.89
CA LYS A 502 12.21 -2.87 12.34
C LYS A 502 12.75 -1.49 12.69
N PHE A 503 12.08 -0.76 13.56
CA PHE A 503 12.53 0.49 14.16
C PHE A 503 12.83 0.24 15.64
N GLU A 504 14.05 0.56 16.05
CA GLU A 504 14.50 0.31 17.41
C GLU A 504 14.02 1.40 18.36
N MET A 505 13.54 1.02 19.55
CA MET A 505 13.18 1.99 20.58
C MET A 505 14.43 2.69 21.13
N ILE A 506 14.29 3.99 21.38
CA ILE A 506 15.24 4.87 22.05
C ILE A 506 14.60 5.23 23.39
N LEU A 507 15.27 4.85 24.48
CA LEU A 507 14.88 5.19 25.85
C LEU A 507 15.24 6.63 26.19
#